data_AF-A0A1L5FCA8-F1
#
_entry.id   AF-A0A1L5FCA8-F1
#
_cell.length_a   1.000
_cell.length_b   1.000
_cell.length_c   1.000
_cell.angle_alpha   90.00
_cell.angle_beta   90.00
_cell.angle_gamma   90.00
#
_symmetry.space_group_name_H-M   'P 1'
#
loop_
_entity.id
_entity.type
_entity.pdbx_description
1 polymer ?
#
loop_
_entity_poly.entity_id
_entity_poly.type
_entity_poly.pdbx_seq_one_letter_code
_entity_poly.pdbx_strand_id
1 'polypeptide(L)'
;MKVRLIKKIFMITLLLLVATLISVFTNYRYKGTFINTNRKIPIYCVDTKEKKVAITFDVSLGDEYIGEILNVLDKYNIKATFFVVGDWIDRNPDKLKQIYERGHEIGNHSDRHPNMTKISEEKIIEDININEAKIRNITASGTKLFRCPEGAYNDIVINTVEKSGYYCIQWDVDSIDWKEQGADIEYNRVMKNIKPGSIMLFHNTAKYTPENLPKIIKKLSAEGYKFVKVGDLIYKSNYRLDNEGKQISD
;
A
#
# COMPACT_ATOMS: atom_id res chain seq x y z
N MET A 1 -61.64 -10.31 40.43
CA MET A 1 -60.42 -10.90 39.83
C MET A 1 -60.22 -10.55 38.35
N LYS A 2 -61.23 -10.72 37.46
CA LYS A 2 -61.11 -10.50 36.00
C LYS A 2 -60.64 -9.08 35.58
N VAL A 3 -61.13 -8.02 36.22
CA VAL A 3 -60.77 -6.62 35.87
C VAL A 3 -59.27 -6.31 36.11
N ARG A 4 -58.68 -6.84 37.19
CA ARG A 4 -57.24 -6.68 37.47
C ARG A 4 -56.36 -7.43 36.46
N LEU A 5 -56.84 -8.60 35.99
CA LEU A 5 -56.17 -9.38 34.97
C LEU A 5 -56.21 -8.68 33.60
N ILE A 6 -57.37 -8.13 33.22
CA ILE A 6 -57.54 -7.36 31.98
C ILE A 6 -56.65 -6.10 31.97
N LYS A 7 -56.57 -5.36 33.09
CA LYS A 7 -55.68 -4.20 33.22
C LYS A 7 -54.19 -4.58 33.10
N LYS A 8 -53.78 -5.72 33.65
CA LYS A 8 -52.41 -6.23 33.51
C LYS A 8 -52.09 -6.62 32.07
N ILE A 9 -52.99 -7.34 31.40
CA ILE A 9 -52.82 -7.73 30.00
C ILE A 9 -52.71 -6.48 29.12
N PHE A 10 -53.60 -5.50 29.29
CA PHE A 10 -53.58 -4.23 28.55
C PHE A 10 -52.27 -3.45 28.75
N MET A 11 -51.76 -3.40 29.99
CA MET A 11 -50.50 -2.73 30.30
C MET A 11 -49.30 -3.44 29.66
N ILE A 12 -49.30 -4.77 29.63
CA ILE A 12 -48.23 -5.56 28.98
C ILE A 12 -48.27 -5.37 27.46
N THR A 13 -49.45 -5.41 26.82
CA THR A 13 -49.55 -5.15 25.38
C THR A 13 -49.15 -3.73 25.02
N LEU A 14 -49.50 -2.74 25.84
CA LEU A 14 -49.06 -1.35 25.63
C LEU A 14 -47.53 -1.23 25.71
N LEU A 15 -46.90 -1.87 26.71
CA LEU A 15 -45.44 -1.88 26.84
C LEU A 15 -44.75 -2.57 25.65
N LEU A 16 -45.31 -3.67 25.15
CA LEU A 16 -44.78 -4.36 23.97
C LEU A 16 -44.90 -3.50 22.70
N LEU A 17 -46.01 -2.78 22.53
CA LEU A 17 -46.21 -1.83 21.43
C LEU A 17 -45.22 -0.66 21.49
N VAL A 18 -44.98 -0.11 22.68
CA VAL A 18 -43.98 0.95 22.87
C VAL A 18 -42.57 0.43 22.58
N ALA A 19 -42.22 -0.77 23.06
CA ALA A 19 -40.91 -1.37 22.82
C ALA A 19 -40.66 -1.66 21.32
N THR A 20 -41.68 -2.12 20.60
CA THR A 20 -41.61 -2.35 19.15
C THR A 20 -41.52 -1.04 18.37
N LEU A 21 -42.28 0.00 18.75
CA LEU A 21 -42.16 1.33 18.16
C LEU A 21 -40.77 1.95 18.38
N ILE A 22 -40.22 1.82 19.60
CA ILE A 22 -38.85 2.25 19.90
C ILE A 22 -37.86 1.47 19.04
N SER A 23 -37.98 0.15 18.94
CA SER A 23 -37.09 -0.69 18.11
C SER A 23 -37.17 -0.34 16.62
N VAL A 24 -38.37 -0.08 16.09
CA VAL A 24 -38.54 0.36 14.70
C VAL A 24 -37.95 1.75 14.51
N PHE A 25 -38.16 2.67 15.44
CA PHE A 25 -37.62 4.04 15.38
C PHE A 25 -36.09 4.07 15.52
N THR A 26 -35.50 3.25 16.40
CA THR A 26 -34.06 3.12 16.55
C THR A 26 -33.45 2.47 15.31
N ASN A 27 -34.05 1.41 14.75
CA ASN A 27 -33.60 0.80 13.49
C ASN A 27 -33.76 1.74 12.29
N TYR A 28 -34.83 2.54 12.25
CA TYR A 28 -35.05 3.55 11.21
C TYR A 28 -33.99 4.66 11.28
N ARG A 29 -33.63 5.12 12.49
CA ARG A 29 -32.51 6.05 12.68
C ARG A 29 -31.14 5.43 12.41
N TYR A 30 -30.95 4.14 12.68
CA TYR A 30 -29.70 3.41 12.40
C TYR A 30 -29.43 3.24 10.90
N LYS A 31 -30.47 3.14 10.07
CA LYS A 31 -30.32 3.10 8.61
C LYS A 31 -29.84 4.42 7.99
N GLY A 32 -29.81 5.51 8.75
CA GLY A 32 -29.53 6.87 8.28
C GLY A 32 -28.09 7.37 8.43
N THR A 33 -27.15 6.56 8.94
CA THR A 33 -25.74 6.95 9.05
C THR A 33 -24.82 5.96 8.34
N PHE A 34 -25.11 5.68 7.06
CA PHE A 34 -24.02 5.37 6.14
C PHE A 34 -23.32 6.69 5.85
N ILE A 35 -22.33 7.04 6.67
CA ILE A 35 -21.36 8.06 6.25
C ILE A 35 -20.65 7.43 5.06
N ASN A 36 -21.09 7.80 3.86
CA ASN A 36 -20.32 7.51 2.66
C ASN A 36 -19.09 8.42 2.73
N THR A 37 -18.08 7.99 3.51
CA THR A 37 -16.78 8.60 3.44
C THR A 37 -16.24 8.19 2.08
N ASN A 38 -16.39 9.05 1.07
CA ASN A 38 -15.66 8.98 -0.21
C ASN A 38 -14.16 9.21 0.04
N ARG A 39 -13.59 8.55 1.05
CA ARG A 39 -12.19 8.61 1.42
C ARG A 39 -11.42 8.02 0.26
N LYS A 40 -10.45 8.78 -0.24
CA LYS A 40 -9.53 8.30 -1.25
C LYS A 40 -8.46 7.46 -0.58
N ILE A 41 -8.25 6.26 -1.11
CA ILE A 41 -7.33 5.26 -0.58
C ILE A 41 -6.39 4.85 -1.71
N PRO A 42 -5.08 4.67 -1.47
CA PRO A 42 -4.14 4.16 -2.47
C PRO A 42 -4.33 2.65 -2.72
N ILE A 43 -3.60 2.12 -3.69
CA ILE A 43 -3.57 0.69 -3.99
C ILE A 43 -2.66 -0.03 -3.00
N TYR A 44 -3.22 -0.85 -2.12
CA TYR A 44 -2.50 -1.66 -1.13
C TYR A 44 -2.15 -3.05 -1.66
N CYS A 45 -3.06 -3.66 -2.42
CA CYS A 45 -2.91 -4.98 -3.03
C CYS A 45 -3.89 -5.14 -4.20
N VAL A 46 -3.79 -6.26 -4.92
CA VAL A 46 -4.66 -6.56 -6.08
C VAL A 46 -5.51 -7.79 -5.80
N ASP A 47 -6.81 -7.72 -6.08
CA ASP A 47 -7.69 -8.89 -6.06
C ASP A 47 -7.43 -9.73 -7.32
N THR A 48 -6.71 -10.83 -7.14
CA THR A 48 -6.41 -11.77 -8.21
C THR A 48 -6.27 -13.18 -7.66
N LYS A 49 -6.64 -14.17 -8.48
CA LYS A 49 -6.38 -15.59 -8.19
C LYS A 49 -5.01 -16.04 -8.68
N GLU A 50 -4.36 -15.25 -9.54
CA GLU A 50 -3.01 -15.55 -9.98
C GLU A 50 -2.06 -15.38 -8.80
N LYS A 51 -1.23 -16.38 -8.52
CA LYS A 51 -0.17 -16.30 -7.50
C LYS A 51 0.94 -15.36 -7.97
N LYS A 52 0.66 -14.07 -8.04
CA LYS A 52 1.60 -12.99 -8.35
C LYS A 52 1.77 -12.12 -7.11
N VAL A 53 2.98 -11.70 -6.82
CA VAL A 53 3.29 -10.75 -5.74
C VAL A 53 4.38 -9.78 -6.19
N ALA A 54 4.40 -8.59 -5.60
CA ALA A 54 5.43 -7.59 -5.85
C ALA A 54 6.32 -7.38 -4.63
N ILE A 55 7.64 -7.44 -4.84
CA ILE A 55 8.63 -6.97 -3.86
C ILE A 55 8.89 -5.49 -4.15
N THR A 56 8.77 -4.65 -3.13
CA THR A 56 9.04 -3.21 -3.25
C THR A 56 10.03 -2.75 -2.18
N PHE A 57 10.82 -1.74 -2.53
CA PHE A 57 11.78 -1.10 -1.63
C PHE A 57 11.54 0.39 -1.59
N ASP A 58 11.43 0.97 -0.40
CA ASP A 58 11.51 2.42 -0.21
C ASP A 58 12.99 2.79 -0.01
N VAL A 59 13.48 3.72 -0.83
CA VAL A 59 14.90 4.12 -0.90
C VAL A 59 15.02 5.60 -0.57
N SER A 60 15.57 5.92 0.60
CA SER A 60 15.61 7.30 1.13
C SER A 60 17.00 7.73 1.63
N LEU A 61 17.59 6.96 2.53
CA LEU A 61 18.92 7.19 3.12
C LEU A 61 19.78 5.95 2.93
N GLY A 62 21.11 6.09 3.08
CA GLY A 62 22.06 4.99 2.93
C GLY A 62 22.08 4.34 1.54
N ASP A 63 23.09 3.52 1.25
CA ASP A 63 23.17 2.73 0.02
C ASP A 63 23.82 1.35 0.26
N GLU A 64 24.00 0.99 1.54
CA GLU A 64 24.89 -0.05 2.02
C GLU A 64 24.49 -1.43 1.46
N TYR A 65 23.19 -1.72 1.45
CA TYR A 65 22.67 -3.03 1.04
C TYR A 65 22.09 -3.06 -0.38
N ILE A 66 22.05 -1.93 -1.11
CA ILE A 66 21.51 -1.90 -2.49
C ILE A 66 22.21 -2.94 -3.38
N GLY A 67 23.54 -3.01 -3.30
CA GLY A 67 24.31 -3.96 -4.10
C GLY A 67 23.97 -5.42 -3.77
N GLU A 68 23.85 -5.75 -2.49
CA GLU A 68 23.49 -7.10 -2.02
C GLU A 68 22.06 -7.47 -2.43
N ILE A 69 21.10 -6.57 -2.24
CA ILE A 69 19.71 -6.73 -2.66
C ILE A 69 19.65 -7.02 -4.15
N LEU A 70 20.29 -6.19 -4.98
CA LEU A 70 20.30 -6.37 -6.44
C LEU A 70 20.93 -7.71 -6.84
N ASN A 71 22.04 -8.10 -6.21
CA ASN A 71 22.70 -9.38 -6.49
C ASN A 71 21.81 -10.58 -6.13
N VAL A 72 21.05 -10.50 -5.01
CA VAL A 72 20.07 -11.52 -4.66
C VAL A 72 18.95 -11.58 -5.70
N LEU A 73 18.38 -10.44 -6.08
CA LEU A 73 17.29 -10.40 -7.06
C LEU A 73 17.73 -10.97 -8.42
N ASP A 74 18.94 -10.63 -8.89
CA ASP A 74 19.51 -11.17 -10.12
C ASP A 74 19.75 -12.68 -10.02
N LYS A 75 20.25 -13.18 -8.89
CA LYS A 75 20.46 -14.63 -8.66
C LYS A 75 19.19 -15.45 -8.83
N TYR A 76 18.03 -14.89 -8.49
CA TYR A 76 16.73 -15.55 -8.65
C TYR A 76 15.97 -15.09 -9.89
N ASN A 77 16.57 -14.25 -10.74
CA ASN A 77 15.94 -13.65 -11.91
C ASN A 77 14.61 -12.93 -11.59
N ILE A 78 14.59 -12.17 -10.51
CA ILE A 78 13.42 -11.42 -10.05
C ILE A 78 13.63 -9.94 -10.31
N LYS A 79 12.56 -9.27 -10.78
CA LYS A 79 12.49 -7.81 -10.86
C LYS A 79 11.53 -7.29 -9.80
N ALA A 80 11.88 -6.14 -9.24
CA ALA A 80 11.26 -5.52 -8.08
C ALA A 80 10.99 -4.04 -8.39
N THR A 81 10.29 -3.35 -7.51
CA THR A 81 9.99 -1.92 -7.65
C THR A 81 10.70 -1.11 -6.56
N PHE A 82 11.47 -0.09 -6.94
CA PHE A 82 12.20 0.77 -6.01
C PHE A 82 11.56 2.16 -6.02
N PHE A 83 10.93 2.55 -4.93
CA PHE A 83 10.39 3.89 -4.71
C PHE A 83 11.51 4.76 -4.17
N VAL A 84 11.99 5.72 -4.96
CA VAL A 84 13.24 6.46 -4.68
C VAL A 84 12.99 7.92 -4.33
N VAL A 85 13.64 8.38 -3.26
CA VAL A 85 13.65 9.79 -2.84
C VAL A 85 14.62 10.59 -3.71
N GLY A 86 14.24 11.82 -4.10
CA GLY A 86 15.04 12.63 -5.02
C GLY A 86 16.40 13.03 -4.46
N ASP A 87 16.46 13.35 -3.18
CA ASP A 87 17.72 13.59 -2.45
C ASP A 87 18.65 12.37 -2.42
N TRP A 88 18.10 11.16 -2.51
CA TRP A 88 18.91 9.96 -2.64
C TRP A 88 19.49 9.82 -4.04
N ILE A 89 18.71 10.17 -5.07
CA ILE A 89 19.15 10.17 -6.47
C ILE A 89 20.33 11.13 -6.66
N ASP A 90 20.26 12.34 -6.10
CA ASP A 90 21.33 13.34 -6.23
C ASP A 90 22.68 12.84 -5.67
N ARG A 91 22.64 12.04 -4.61
CA ARG A 91 23.83 11.46 -3.96
C ARG A 91 24.29 10.16 -4.62
N ASN A 92 23.38 9.42 -5.25
CA ASN A 92 23.62 8.07 -5.75
C ASN A 92 23.12 7.85 -7.19
N PRO A 93 23.44 8.73 -8.16
CA PRO A 93 22.90 8.63 -9.51
C PRO A 93 23.31 7.32 -10.20
N ASP A 94 24.56 6.87 -9.97
CA ASP A 94 25.08 5.61 -10.53
C ASP A 94 24.36 4.38 -9.97
N LYS A 95 23.94 4.41 -8.69
CA LYS A 95 23.17 3.33 -8.08
C LYS A 95 21.76 3.27 -8.65
N LEU A 96 21.09 4.42 -8.82
CA LEU A 96 19.78 4.42 -9.48
C LEU A 96 19.88 3.89 -10.92
N LYS A 97 20.92 4.32 -11.66
CA LYS A 97 21.19 3.80 -13.00
C LYS A 97 21.41 2.28 -12.98
N GLN A 98 22.16 1.76 -12.03
CA GLN A 98 22.37 0.31 -11.85
C GLN A 98 21.06 -0.43 -11.55
N ILE A 99 20.19 0.11 -10.69
CA ILE A 99 18.86 -0.46 -10.41
C ILE A 99 18.05 -0.54 -11.72
N TYR A 100 18.03 0.55 -12.48
CA TYR A 100 17.27 0.62 -13.74
C TYR A 100 17.84 -0.30 -14.83
N GLU A 101 19.15 -0.32 -15.05
CA GLU A 101 19.82 -1.15 -16.07
C GLU A 101 19.68 -2.66 -15.77
N ARG A 102 19.53 -3.02 -14.49
CA ARG A 102 19.18 -4.39 -14.08
C ARG A 102 17.70 -4.72 -14.30
N GLY A 103 16.90 -3.81 -14.86
CA GLY A 103 15.51 -4.07 -15.28
C GLY A 103 14.48 -3.97 -14.16
N HIS A 104 14.83 -3.35 -13.02
CA HIS A 104 13.87 -3.07 -11.95
C HIS A 104 12.98 -1.88 -12.32
N GLU A 105 11.78 -1.83 -11.73
CA GLU A 105 10.89 -0.68 -11.87
C GLU A 105 11.31 0.42 -10.89
N ILE A 106 11.27 1.67 -11.35
CA ILE A 106 11.50 2.84 -10.49
C ILE A 106 10.15 3.51 -10.22
N GLY A 107 9.85 3.78 -8.96
CA GLY A 107 8.72 4.58 -8.50
C GLY A 107 9.19 5.87 -7.85
N ASN A 108 8.32 6.88 -7.84
CA ASN A 108 8.59 8.16 -7.22
C ASN A 108 8.24 8.10 -5.72
N HIS A 109 9.18 8.47 -4.86
CA HIS A 109 8.99 8.52 -3.41
C HIS A 109 9.22 9.92 -2.84
N SER A 110 8.77 10.96 -3.56
CA SER A 110 9.00 12.37 -3.26
C SER A 110 10.45 12.84 -3.46
N ASP A 111 10.67 14.15 -3.59
CA ASP A 111 12.01 14.71 -3.69
C ASP A 111 12.71 14.75 -2.31
N ARG A 112 12.00 15.23 -1.29
CA ARG A 112 12.58 15.54 0.04
C ARG A 112 12.06 14.67 1.19
N HIS A 113 11.24 13.66 0.91
CA HIS A 113 10.59 12.83 1.92
C HIS A 113 9.74 13.61 2.96
N PRO A 114 8.95 14.64 2.57
CA PRO A 114 8.10 15.34 3.53
C PRO A 114 6.89 14.49 3.90
N ASN A 115 6.31 14.75 5.08
CA ASN A 115 4.95 14.27 5.35
C ASN A 115 3.97 15.02 4.44
N MET A 116 3.47 14.32 3.42
CA MET A 116 2.61 14.89 2.37
C MET A 116 1.33 15.53 2.91
N THR A 117 0.85 15.09 4.08
CA THR A 117 -0.37 15.65 4.69
C THR A 117 -0.16 17.03 5.34
N LYS A 118 1.08 17.51 5.40
CA LYS A 118 1.49 18.75 6.07
C LYS A 118 1.95 19.85 5.12
N ILE A 119 1.92 19.60 3.82
CA ILE A 119 2.32 20.56 2.78
C ILE A 119 1.14 20.86 1.86
N SER A 120 1.20 21.98 1.13
CA SER A 120 0.13 22.38 0.21
C SER A 120 0.10 21.50 -1.05
N GLU A 121 -1.03 21.48 -1.75
CA GLU A 121 -1.19 20.77 -3.02
C GLU A 121 -0.12 21.20 -4.05
N GLU A 122 0.18 22.49 -4.14
CA GLU A 122 1.21 23.02 -5.03
C GLU A 122 2.60 22.46 -4.67
N LYS A 123 2.90 22.33 -3.37
CA LYS A 123 4.16 21.76 -2.90
C LYS A 123 4.26 20.26 -3.13
N ILE A 124 3.15 19.53 -3.04
CA ILE A 124 3.10 18.11 -3.42
C ILE A 124 3.43 17.97 -4.92
N ILE A 125 2.80 18.78 -5.78
CA ILE A 125 3.03 18.74 -7.23
C ILE A 125 4.48 19.11 -7.57
N GLU A 126 5.02 20.17 -6.95
CA GLU A 126 6.40 20.60 -7.14
C GLU A 126 7.39 19.49 -6.75
N ASP A 127 7.23 18.91 -5.57
CA ASP A 127 8.09 17.85 -5.05
C ASP A 127 8.05 16.59 -5.95
N ILE A 128 6.85 16.15 -6.35
CA ILE A 128 6.67 15.04 -7.30
C ILE A 128 7.39 15.31 -8.62
N ASN A 129 7.24 16.50 -9.18
CA ASN A 129 7.80 16.86 -10.49
C ASN A 129 9.33 16.98 -10.47
N ILE A 130 9.91 17.49 -9.37
CA ILE A 130 11.36 17.56 -9.21
C ILE A 130 11.94 16.13 -9.17
N ASN A 131 11.36 15.24 -8.37
CA ASN A 131 11.79 13.84 -8.31
C ASN A 131 11.63 13.15 -9.68
N GLU A 132 10.49 13.34 -10.35
CA GLU A 132 10.23 12.77 -11.66
C GLU A 132 11.23 13.23 -12.72
N ALA A 133 11.65 14.49 -12.70
CA ALA A 133 12.70 14.98 -13.59
C ALA A 133 14.03 14.24 -13.35
N LYS A 134 14.39 13.99 -12.10
CA LYS A 134 15.60 13.22 -11.73
C LYS A 134 15.50 11.77 -12.18
N ILE A 135 14.36 11.10 -11.96
CA ILE A 135 14.10 9.74 -12.45
C ILE A 135 14.21 9.71 -13.97
N ARG A 136 13.53 10.61 -14.67
CA ARG A 136 13.48 10.68 -16.13
C ARG A 136 14.85 10.91 -16.76
N ASN A 137 15.73 11.68 -16.11
CA ASN A 137 17.10 11.87 -16.59
C ASN A 137 17.90 10.56 -16.67
N ILE A 138 17.55 9.55 -15.86
CA ILE A 138 18.22 8.26 -15.83
C ILE A 138 17.46 7.21 -16.64
N THR A 139 16.12 7.18 -16.54
CA THR A 139 15.28 6.14 -17.16
C THR A 139 14.75 6.50 -18.54
N ALA A 140 14.88 7.77 -18.97
CA ALA A 140 14.26 8.40 -20.14
C ALA A 140 12.72 8.43 -20.14
N SER A 141 12.05 7.38 -19.68
CA SER A 141 10.58 7.26 -19.65
C SER A 141 9.94 7.90 -18.42
N GLY A 142 10.69 8.07 -17.33
CA GLY A 142 10.14 8.48 -16.03
C GLY A 142 9.35 7.35 -15.35
N THR A 143 8.42 7.69 -14.45
CA THR A 143 7.53 6.72 -13.80
C THR A 143 6.06 7.14 -13.80
N LYS A 144 5.19 6.19 -13.42
CA LYS A 144 3.75 6.37 -13.18
C LYS A 144 3.33 5.90 -11.80
N LEU A 145 4.28 5.46 -10.97
CA LEU A 145 4.02 4.99 -9.62
C LEU A 145 4.52 6.01 -8.62
N PHE A 146 3.70 6.30 -7.63
CA PHE A 146 4.07 7.16 -6.51
C PHE A 146 3.73 6.47 -5.19
N ARG A 147 4.61 6.61 -4.20
CA ARG A 147 4.35 6.17 -2.82
C ARG A 147 4.59 7.32 -1.87
N CYS A 148 3.62 7.62 -1.02
CA CYS A 148 3.73 8.69 -0.04
C CYS A 148 4.82 8.34 1.00
N PRO A 149 5.75 9.26 1.29
CA PRO A 149 6.62 9.17 2.47
C PRO A 149 5.85 8.86 3.75
N GLU A 150 6.46 8.07 4.64
CA GLU A 150 5.86 7.62 5.92
C GLU A 150 4.56 6.81 5.77
N GLY A 151 4.14 6.50 4.54
CA GLY A 151 2.79 6.02 4.25
C GLY A 151 1.67 7.01 4.61
N ALA A 152 2.00 8.30 4.80
CA ALA A 152 1.07 9.31 5.27
C ALA A 152 0.30 9.94 4.10
N TYR A 153 -1.03 9.81 4.11
CA TYR A 153 -1.91 10.40 3.10
C TYR A 153 -3.26 10.84 3.67
N ASN A 154 -3.93 11.72 2.94
CA ASN A 154 -5.33 12.09 3.11
C ASN A 154 -5.97 12.26 1.72
N ASP A 155 -7.25 12.62 1.66
CA ASP A 155 -7.96 12.73 0.39
C ASP A 155 -7.37 13.77 -0.56
N ILE A 156 -6.81 14.87 -0.02
CA ILE A 156 -6.13 15.90 -0.81
C ILE A 156 -4.89 15.28 -1.47
N VAL A 157 -4.03 14.63 -0.68
CA VAL A 157 -2.80 14.00 -1.18
C VAL A 157 -3.11 12.99 -2.28
N ILE A 158 -4.04 12.06 -2.06
CA ILE A 158 -4.35 11.02 -3.06
C ILE A 158 -4.92 11.66 -4.34
N ASN A 159 -5.85 12.61 -4.22
CA ASN A 159 -6.40 13.30 -5.39
C ASN A 159 -5.31 14.06 -6.17
N THR A 160 -4.39 14.73 -5.49
CA THR A 160 -3.29 15.47 -6.13
C THR A 160 -2.34 14.52 -6.87
N VAL A 161 -1.98 13.39 -6.26
CA VAL A 161 -1.14 12.34 -6.88
C VAL A 161 -1.83 11.77 -8.13
N GLU A 162 -3.12 11.41 -8.03
CA GLU A 162 -3.91 10.88 -9.14
C GLU A 162 -4.03 11.89 -10.30
N LYS A 163 -4.35 13.16 -9.99
CA LYS A 163 -4.42 14.25 -10.99
C LYS A 163 -3.08 14.54 -11.65
N SER A 164 -1.97 14.31 -10.94
CA SER A 164 -0.61 14.40 -11.48
C SER A 164 -0.25 13.22 -12.39
N GLY A 165 -1.16 12.26 -12.57
CA GLY A 165 -1.01 11.15 -13.50
C GLY A 165 -0.27 9.95 -12.94
N TYR A 166 -0.25 9.79 -11.60
CA TYR A 166 0.38 8.66 -10.92
C TYR A 166 -0.67 7.73 -10.30
N TYR A 167 -0.32 6.44 -10.24
CA TYR A 167 -0.97 5.48 -9.37
C TYR A 167 -0.34 5.60 -7.98
N CYS A 168 -1.14 5.90 -6.96
CA CYS A 168 -0.67 5.94 -5.59
C CYS A 168 -0.62 4.52 -5.02
N ILE A 169 0.58 4.06 -4.66
CA ILE A 169 0.87 2.69 -4.24
C ILE A 169 1.22 2.65 -2.75
N GLN A 170 0.70 1.63 -2.08
CA GLN A 170 0.98 1.26 -0.71
C GLN A 170 1.42 -0.22 -0.62
N TRP A 171 1.29 -0.85 0.55
CA TRP A 171 1.64 -2.24 0.80
C TRP A 171 0.65 -2.89 1.77
N ASP A 172 0.23 -4.13 1.50
CA ASP A 172 -0.54 -4.95 2.45
C ASP A 172 0.35 -5.84 3.32
N VAL A 173 1.62 -6.03 2.94
CA VAL A 173 2.60 -6.82 3.67
C VAL A 173 3.80 -5.96 4.06
N ASP A 174 3.90 -5.61 5.34
CA ASP A 174 5.00 -4.83 5.90
C ASP A 174 6.04 -5.73 6.59
N SER A 175 7.30 -5.64 6.17
CA SER A 175 8.42 -6.35 6.81
C SER A 175 8.80 -5.74 8.17
N ILE A 176 8.60 -4.42 8.34
CA ILE A 176 9.08 -3.63 9.48
C ILE A 176 10.59 -3.89 9.71
N ASP A 177 11.32 -4.02 8.61
CA ASP A 177 12.74 -4.36 8.53
C ASP A 177 13.65 -3.24 9.05
N TRP A 178 13.24 -1.98 8.90
CA TRP A 178 13.90 -0.78 9.44
C TRP A 178 14.07 -0.79 10.98
N LYS A 179 13.34 -1.64 11.71
CA LYS A 179 13.54 -1.80 13.16
C LYS A 179 14.66 -2.78 13.53
N GLU A 180 15.21 -3.50 12.56
CA GLU A 180 16.31 -4.45 12.74
C GLU A 180 16.11 -5.44 13.91
N GLN A 181 14.89 -5.97 14.07
CA GLN A 181 14.55 -6.82 15.22
C GLN A 181 15.03 -8.28 15.07
N GLY A 182 15.67 -8.60 13.94
CA GLY A 182 16.22 -9.93 13.65
C GLY A 182 15.58 -10.56 12.40
N ALA A 183 16.38 -11.37 11.70
CA ALA A 183 15.99 -11.98 10.43
C ALA A 183 14.71 -12.83 10.53
N ASP A 184 14.58 -13.67 11.55
CA ASP A 184 13.39 -14.52 11.71
C ASP A 184 12.10 -13.73 11.97
N ILE A 185 12.19 -12.59 12.68
CA ILE A 185 11.03 -11.74 12.96
C ILE A 185 10.54 -11.09 11.66
N GLU A 186 11.46 -10.54 10.87
CA GLU A 186 11.16 -9.95 9.56
C GLU A 186 10.55 -11.00 8.61
N TYR A 187 11.19 -12.18 8.48
CA TYR A 187 10.70 -13.28 7.65
C TYR A 187 9.27 -13.69 8.04
N ASN A 188 9.03 -13.92 9.34
CA ASN A 188 7.72 -14.39 9.82
C ASN A 188 6.62 -13.33 9.62
N ARG A 189 6.93 -12.03 9.75
CA ARG A 189 5.97 -10.95 9.46
C ARG A 189 5.53 -10.96 8.01
N VAL A 190 6.48 -11.07 7.10
CA VAL A 190 6.22 -11.12 5.67
C VAL A 190 5.39 -12.36 5.34
N MET A 191 5.87 -13.55 5.72
CA MET A 191 5.24 -14.81 5.35
C MET A 191 3.84 -15.03 5.94
N LYS A 192 3.53 -14.40 7.09
CA LYS A 192 2.21 -14.53 7.73
C LYS A 192 1.07 -13.91 6.91
N ASN A 193 1.34 -12.83 6.17
CA ASN A 193 0.31 -11.99 5.57
C ASN A 193 0.23 -12.12 4.04
N ILE A 194 1.19 -12.78 3.40
CA ILE A 194 1.24 -12.91 1.94
C ILE A 194 0.04 -13.68 1.40
N LYS A 195 -0.54 -13.13 0.32
CA LYS A 195 -1.59 -13.73 -0.49
C LYS A 195 -1.37 -13.36 -1.97
N PRO A 196 -2.09 -14.00 -2.91
CA PRO A 196 -2.14 -13.55 -4.29
C PRO A 196 -2.45 -12.06 -4.38
N GLY A 197 -1.65 -11.32 -5.16
CA GLY A 197 -1.81 -9.88 -5.34
C GLY A 197 -1.16 -8.99 -4.28
N SER A 198 -0.44 -9.56 -3.31
CA SER A 198 0.24 -8.75 -2.28
C SER A 198 1.38 -7.89 -2.84
N ILE A 199 1.52 -6.71 -2.22
CA ILE A 199 2.64 -5.78 -2.41
C ILE A 199 3.40 -5.73 -1.07
N MET A 200 4.66 -6.16 -1.10
CA MET A 200 5.53 -6.21 0.08
C MET A 200 6.40 -4.97 0.18
N LEU A 201 6.52 -4.40 1.39
CA LEU A 201 7.44 -3.30 1.68
C LEU A 201 8.73 -3.79 2.37
N PHE A 202 9.86 -3.32 1.86
CA PHE A 202 11.19 -3.37 2.46
C PHE A 202 11.90 -2.02 2.31
N HIS A 203 13.07 -1.87 2.92
CA HIS A 203 13.89 -0.67 2.84
C HIS A 203 15.33 -1.01 2.43
N ASN A 204 15.99 -0.07 1.75
CA ASN A 204 17.36 -0.29 1.25
C ASN A 204 18.45 -0.36 2.33
N THR A 205 18.17 0.12 3.54
CA THR A 205 19.11 0.13 4.67
C THR A 205 18.88 -1.02 5.64
N ALA A 206 17.93 -1.91 5.36
CA ALA A 206 17.56 -2.95 6.30
C ALA A 206 18.56 -4.11 6.32
N LYS A 207 19.27 -4.25 7.45
CA LYS A 207 20.36 -5.21 7.65
C LYS A 207 20.01 -6.68 7.33
N TYR A 208 18.80 -7.13 7.70
CA TYR A 208 18.45 -8.56 7.57
C TYR A 208 17.76 -8.90 6.24
N THR A 209 17.31 -7.89 5.49
CA THR A 209 16.58 -8.07 4.23
C THR A 209 17.39 -8.82 3.16
N PRO A 210 18.68 -8.53 2.92
CA PRO A 210 19.49 -9.31 1.98
C PRO A 210 19.53 -10.82 2.31
N GLU A 211 19.56 -11.18 3.60
CA GLU A 211 19.58 -12.58 4.05
C GLU A 211 18.20 -13.24 3.92
N ASN A 212 17.12 -12.47 4.15
CA ASN A 212 15.75 -12.99 4.13
C ASN A 212 15.16 -13.12 2.74
N LEU A 213 15.53 -12.25 1.80
CA LEU A 213 15.04 -12.29 0.42
C LEU A 213 15.20 -13.69 -0.21
N PRO A 214 16.37 -14.37 -0.14
CA PRO A 214 16.51 -15.75 -0.61
C PRO A 214 15.52 -16.75 0.02
N LYS A 215 15.22 -16.62 1.32
CA LYS A 215 14.29 -17.52 2.04
C LYS A 215 12.86 -17.29 1.54
N ILE A 216 12.44 -16.03 1.48
CA ILE A 216 11.11 -15.61 1.00
C ILE A 216 10.91 -16.06 -0.44
N ILE A 217 11.88 -15.75 -1.32
CA ILE A 217 11.85 -16.09 -2.74
C ILE A 217 11.67 -17.60 -2.93
N LYS A 218 12.53 -18.42 -2.31
CA LYS A 218 12.46 -19.88 -2.44
C LYS A 218 11.12 -20.42 -1.95
N LYS A 219 10.64 -19.94 -0.80
CA LYS A 219 9.39 -20.41 -0.21
C LYS A 219 8.19 -20.11 -1.12
N LEU A 220 8.07 -18.87 -1.58
CA LEU A 220 6.95 -18.47 -2.43
C LEU A 220 7.03 -19.10 -3.83
N SER A 221 8.22 -19.19 -4.42
CA SER A 221 8.40 -19.90 -5.70
C SER A 221 8.02 -21.38 -5.59
N ALA A 222 8.37 -22.06 -4.49
CA ALA A 222 7.95 -23.44 -4.24
C ALA A 222 6.42 -23.58 -4.08
N GLU A 223 5.74 -22.52 -3.64
CA GLU A 223 4.28 -22.44 -3.57
C GLU A 223 3.61 -22.03 -4.90
N GLY A 224 4.40 -21.78 -5.94
CA GLY A 224 3.94 -21.42 -7.28
C GLY A 224 3.71 -19.92 -7.48
N TYR A 225 4.24 -19.06 -6.60
CA TYR A 225 4.20 -17.62 -6.81
C TYR A 225 5.20 -17.15 -7.88
N LYS A 226 4.77 -16.16 -8.65
CA LYS A 226 5.59 -15.36 -9.55
C LYS A 226 5.81 -13.98 -8.95
N PHE A 227 7.03 -13.49 -9.07
CA PHE A 227 7.38 -12.14 -8.66
C PHE A 227 7.27 -11.20 -9.86
N VAL A 228 6.56 -10.09 -9.69
CA VAL A 228 6.32 -9.09 -10.73
C VAL A 228 6.61 -7.69 -10.20
N LYS A 229 6.87 -6.74 -11.11
CA LYS A 229 6.91 -5.32 -10.80
C LYS A 229 5.50 -4.83 -10.43
N VAL A 230 5.39 -3.75 -9.67
CA VAL A 230 4.08 -3.22 -9.25
C VAL A 230 3.26 -2.81 -10.47
N GLY A 231 3.87 -2.14 -11.45
CA GLY A 231 3.20 -1.74 -12.68
C GLY A 231 2.70 -2.89 -13.56
N ASP A 232 3.18 -4.12 -13.33
CA ASP A 232 2.71 -5.34 -13.99
C ASP A 232 1.66 -6.09 -13.13
N LEU A 233 1.55 -5.76 -11.84
CA LEU A 233 0.60 -6.35 -10.90
C LEU A 233 -0.74 -5.62 -10.93
N ILE A 234 -0.72 -4.29 -10.96
CA ILE A 234 -1.90 -3.45 -10.84
C ILE A 234 -2.72 -3.37 -12.13
N TYR A 235 -4.04 -3.20 -12.00
CA TYR A 235 -4.91 -2.81 -13.10
C TYR A 235 -4.71 -1.31 -13.41
N LYS A 236 -4.63 -0.97 -14.69
CA LYS A 236 -4.40 0.42 -15.14
C LYS A 236 -5.69 1.14 -15.54
N SER A 237 -6.76 0.38 -15.77
CA SER A 237 -8.09 0.83 -16.19
C SER A 237 -9.14 -0.18 -15.71
N ASN A 238 -10.42 0.22 -15.66
CA ASN A 238 -11.55 -0.64 -15.33
C ASN A 238 -11.34 -1.38 -13.98
N TYR A 239 -11.06 -0.60 -12.94
CA TYR A 239 -10.94 -1.13 -11.59
C TYR A 239 -11.58 -0.18 -10.60
N ARG A 240 -11.94 -0.75 -9.45
CA ARG A 240 -12.34 -0.02 -8.25
C ARG A 240 -11.45 -0.42 -7.06
N LEU A 241 -11.46 0.40 -6.03
CA LEU A 241 -10.84 0.09 -4.73
C LEU A 241 -11.93 -0.20 -3.71
N ASP A 242 -11.72 -1.22 -2.88
CA ASP A 242 -12.52 -1.40 -1.67
C ASP A 242 -12.04 -0.46 -0.54
N ASN A 243 -12.71 -0.52 0.61
CA ASN A 243 -12.40 0.32 1.76
C ASN A 243 -11.05 0.02 2.43
N GLU A 244 -10.37 -1.06 2.01
CA GLU A 244 -9.03 -1.44 2.47
C GLU A 244 -7.96 -1.13 1.42
N GLY A 245 -8.33 -0.52 0.28
CA GLY A 245 -7.41 -0.20 -0.81
C GLY A 245 -7.02 -1.42 -1.67
N LYS A 246 -7.81 -2.51 -1.61
CA LYS A 246 -7.63 -3.64 -2.54
C LYS A 246 -8.21 -3.28 -3.89
N GLN A 247 -7.40 -3.42 -4.92
CA GLN A 247 -7.76 -3.15 -6.29
C GLN A 247 -8.52 -4.32 -6.91
N ILE A 248 -9.75 -4.10 -7.32
CA ILE A 248 -10.65 -5.11 -7.87
C ILE A 248 -10.96 -4.73 -9.31
N SER A 249 -10.77 -5.65 -10.25
CA SER A 249 -11.20 -5.44 -11.64
C SER A 249 -12.72 -5.26 -11.68
N ASP A 250 -13.16 -4.28 -12.45
CA ASP A 250 -14.57 -4.13 -12.81
C ASP A 250 -15.00 -5.18 -13.85
#